data_AF-D2PRI9-F1
#
_entry.id   AF-D2PRI9-F1
#
_cell.length_a   1.000
_cell.length_b   1.000
_cell.length_c   1.000
_cell.angle_alpha   90.00
_cell.angle_beta   90.00
_cell.angle_gamma   90.00
#
_symmetry.space_group_name_H-M   'P 1'
#
loop_
_entity.id
_entity.type
_entity.pdbx_description
1 polymer ?
#
loop_
_entity_poly.entity_id
_entity_poly.type
_entity_poly.pdbx_seq_one_letter_code
_entity_poly.pdbx_strand_id
1 'polypeptide(L)'
;MVERLDFLPWEYAAAATPADRAAQAERHRQLAAEGVAELAGDAFVASTAAVFCDRLRMGQRSYIAAHAYVTGEIELGDDTTVNPYAVVRGRITLGDGVRIGAHSSLLAFNHGTEPDRPIFTQPHTARGITVGDDVWIGSNAIVLDGVTIGAHSIIGAGAVVTRDVPEWTVAAGNPAKPLRSRRPVAPSTAAPGAASSVQVPATPESLAAFAARAREQADDVLARCYDGERFVDRPGLGLEPAIRPWCDAIEIADLLLQRTPDGHTSEDLIRRLQSRQDPGTGLVAAGDLASEDRPDPTELSVLEGPASYHVLCAGYALQLLGAGFAHPVRTTTFTSADLGRLPWARNAWSAGAAIDALGTAFARNLLDHKENPGDSFLTLTGWLTARADPGTGLWGQRHPDDGWLQVVNGFYRLTRGTYAQFGLPLPYPEQTVKSVLLHAQDRRAFTGSGYNACNVLDVIHPLWLAGKQTEYGRAEGRRWAQDQLAEILTRWTDGAGFAFAPDAADDQSVPGLQGTEMWLAVIWLLADYLGTAAPLGYRPRGVHRPDPLVPLPGDHLLA
;
A
#
# COMPACT_ATOMS: atom_id res chain seq x y z
N MET A 1 6.78 52.14 22.96
CA MET A 1 5.32 51.98 22.86
C MET A 1 5.09 50.77 21.96
N VAL A 2 4.14 49.90 22.28
CA VAL A 2 3.81 48.77 21.39
C VAL A 2 2.82 49.29 20.36
N GLU A 3 3.23 49.37 19.11
CA GLU A 3 2.35 49.79 18.02
C GLU A 3 1.41 48.64 17.65
N ARG A 4 0.10 48.89 17.67
CA ARG A 4 -0.91 47.84 17.43
C ARG A 4 -0.74 47.18 16.06
N LEU A 5 -0.52 47.99 15.03
CA LEU A 5 -0.42 47.53 13.64
C LEU A 5 0.84 46.70 13.39
N ASP A 6 1.89 46.84 14.20
CA ASP A 6 3.09 46.00 14.11
C ASP A 6 2.76 44.53 14.48
N PHE A 7 1.88 44.32 15.46
CA PHE A 7 1.46 42.97 15.90
C PHE A 7 0.23 42.44 15.17
N LEU A 8 -0.59 43.34 14.63
CA LEU A 8 -1.81 43.02 13.89
C LEU A 8 -1.79 43.62 12.46
N PRO A 9 -0.80 43.30 11.60
CA PRO A 9 -0.70 43.91 10.27
C PRO A 9 -1.92 43.69 9.38
N TRP A 10 -2.69 42.63 9.62
CA TRP A 10 -3.93 42.35 8.89
C TRP A 10 -5.02 43.43 9.10
N GLU A 11 -4.91 44.26 10.14
CA GLU A 11 -5.81 45.41 10.35
C GLU A 11 -5.39 46.64 9.54
N TYR A 12 -4.17 46.70 9.00
CA TYR A 12 -3.59 47.90 8.37
C TYR A 12 -4.46 48.46 7.26
N ALA A 13 -4.93 47.61 6.34
CA ALA A 13 -5.74 48.06 5.21
C ALA A 13 -7.00 48.82 5.67
N ALA A 14 -7.67 48.33 6.72
CA ALA A 14 -8.93 48.85 7.22
C ALA A 14 -8.80 49.95 8.27
N ALA A 15 -7.76 49.90 9.12
CA ALA A 15 -7.64 50.71 10.32
C ALA A 15 -6.52 51.77 10.26
N ALA A 16 -5.61 51.71 9.28
CA ALA A 16 -4.48 52.64 9.21
C ALA A 16 -4.92 54.08 9.01
N THR A 17 -4.50 54.94 9.94
CA THR A 17 -4.64 56.39 9.86
C THR A 17 -3.70 56.97 8.80
N PRO A 18 -3.89 58.24 8.37
CA PRO A 18 -2.94 58.91 7.49
C PRO A 18 -1.50 58.93 8.04
N ALA A 19 -1.34 59.00 9.37
CA ALA A 19 -0.04 58.95 10.02
C ALA A 19 0.62 57.57 9.88
N ASP A 20 -0.15 56.48 10.07
CA ASP A 20 0.34 55.11 9.87
C ASP A 20 0.77 54.85 8.43
N ARG A 21 0.01 55.41 7.47
CA ARG A 21 0.34 55.32 6.04
C ARG A 21 1.61 56.09 5.68
N ALA A 22 1.79 57.29 6.25
CA ALA A 22 3.00 58.07 6.08
C ALA A 22 4.22 57.36 6.71
N ALA A 23 4.05 56.77 7.90
CA ALA A 23 5.09 55.99 8.57
C ALA A 23 5.49 54.75 7.76
N GLN A 24 4.52 54.03 7.18
CA GLN A 24 4.83 52.86 6.37
C GLN A 24 5.52 53.24 5.05
N ALA A 25 5.11 54.33 4.40
CA ALA A 25 5.79 54.84 3.21
C ALA A 25 7.24 55.24 3.50
N GLU A 26 7.51 55.80 4.69
CA GLU A 26 8.87 56.08 5.15
C GLU A 26 9.67 54.80 5.41
N ARG A 27 9.06 53.80 6.05
CA ARG A 27 9.70 52.49 6.24
C ARG A 27 10.06 51.81 4.93
N HIS A 28 9.19 51.88 3.91
CA HIS A 28 9.49 51.38 2.56
C HIS A 28 10.67 52.13 1.94
N ARG A 29 10.72 53.46 2.07
CA ARG A 29 11.87 54.26 1.59
C ARG A 29 13.16 53.87 2.27
N GLN A 30 13.15 53.61 3.58
CA GLN A 30 14.35 53.18 4.32
C GLN A 30 14.87 51.84 3.82
N LEU A 31 13.99 50.85 3.66
CA LEU A 31 14.36 49.52 3.15
C LEU A 31 14.84 49.58 1.68
N ALA A 32 14.23 50.44 0.86
CA ALA A 32 14.63 50.63 -0.54
C ALA A 32 15.93 51.45 -0.68
N ALA A 33 16.19 52.40 0.23
CA ALA A 33 17.41 53.22 0.21
C ALA A 33 18.69 52.41 0.47
N GLU A 34 18.56 51.24 1.10
CA GLU A 34 19.64 50.27 1.24
C GLU A 34 19.94 49.50 -0.07
N GLY A 35 19.16 49.72 -1.14
CA GLY A 35 19.39 49.16 -2.48
C GLY A 35 18.98 47.70 -2.64
N VAL A 36 18.28 47.15 -1.65
CA VAL A 36 18.03 45.71 -1.51
C VAL A 36 16.56 45.32 -1.59
N ALA A 37 15.60 46.28 -1.58
CA ALA A 37 14.18 45.97 -1.43
C ALA A 37 13.28 46.44 -2.59
N GLU A 38 12.44 45.53 -3.10
CA GLU A 38 11.35 45.75 -4.05
C GLU A 38 10.01 45.41 -3.38
N LEU A 39 9.29 46.43 -2.92
CA LEU A 39 8.06 46.26 -2.13
C LEU A 39 6.83 46.77 -2.89
N ALA A 40 5.78 45.96 -2.96
CA ALA A 40 4.48 46.44 -3.41
C ALA A 40 3.95 47.57 -2.51
N GLY A 41 3.18 48.50 -3.08
CA GLY A 41 2.74 49.71 -2.39
C GLY A 41 1.83 49.47 -1.18
N ASP A 42 1.17 48.32 -1.11
CA ASP A 42 0.28 47.89 -0.03
C ASP A 42 0.88 46.77 0.84
N ALA A 43 2.15 46.42 0.64
CA ALA A 43 2.89 45.57 1.57
C ALA A 43 3.10 46.29 2.91
N PHE A 44 3.25 45.52 4.00
CA PHE A 44 3.46 46.07 5.34
C PHE A 44 4.72 45.46 5.98
N VAL A 45 5.64 46.30 6.44
CA VAL A 45 6.77 45.89 7.29
C VAL A 45 6.66 46.59 8.64
N ALA A 46 6.58 45.82 9.72
CA ALA A 46 6.55 46.35 11.07
C ALA A 46 7.83 47.14 11.37
N SER A 47 7.69 48.25 12.10
CA SER A 47 8.83 49.08 12.50
C SER A 47 9.80 48.33 13.43
N THR A 48 9.26 47.38 14.18
CA THR A 48 9.97 46.54 15.13
C THR A 48 10.48 45.21 14.57
N ALA A 49 10.29 44.96 13.26
CA ALA A 49 10.88 43.80 12.58
C ALA A 49 12.36 44.07 12.26
N ALA A 50 13.22 43.08 12.55
CA ALA A 50 14.63 43.10 12.23
C ALA A 50 14.84 42.56 10.80
N VAL A 51 14.93 43.47 9.84
CA VAL A 51 15.09 43.15 8.41
C VAL A 51 16.48 43.60 7.96
N PHE A 52 17.34 42.63 7.63
CA PHE A 52 18.70 42.85 7.11
C PHE A 52 18.95 41.91 5.92
N CYS A 53 18.20 42.12 4.85
CA CYS A 53 18.24 41.29 3.65
C CYS A 53 19.27 41.82 2.64
N ASP A 54 19.94 40.90 1.93
CA ASP A 54 20.74 41.24 0.75
C ASP A 54 19.83 41.53 -0.45
N ARG A 55 18.67 40.86 -0.48
CA ARG A 55 17.57 41.13 -1.41
C ARG A 55 16.23 40.80 -0.75
N LEU A 56 15.27 41.70 -0.85
CA LEU A 56 13.91 41.52 -0.36
C LEU A 56 12.92 41.88 -1.46
N ARG A 57 12.08 40.95 -1.87
CA ARG A 57 10.92 41.22 -2.72
C ARG A 57 9.65 40.88 -1.96
N MET A 58 8.67 41.78 -1.99
CA MET A 58 7.36 41.56 -1.37
C MET A 58 6.24 41.90 -2.35
N GLY A 59 5.36 40.92 -2.59
CA GLY A 59 4.12 41.08 -3.32
C GLY A 59 3.07 41.90 -2.58
N GLN A 60 1.93 42.10 -3.24
CA GLN A 60 0.81 42.88 -2.73
C GLN A 60 0.20 42.24 -1.47
N ARG A 61 -0.27 43.08 -0.54
CA ARG A 61 -0.95 42.64 0.70
C ARG A 61 -0.13 41.69 1.59
N SER A 62 1.16 41.54 1.32
CA SER A 62 2.09 40.74 2.11
C SER A 62 2.63 41.53 3.30
N TYR A 63 2.95 40.84 4.39
CA TYR A 63 3.48 41.52 5.57
C TYR A 63 4.57 40.78 6.33
N ILE A 64 5.43 41.56 6.99
CA ILE A 64 6.39 41.12 8.01
C ILE A 64 6.01 41.80 9.33
N ALA A 65 5.60 41.00 10.31
CA ALA A 65 5.07 41.48 11.58
C ALA A 65 6.16 41.75 12.63
N ALA A 66 5.74 42.31 13.78
CA ALA A 66 6.58 42.70 14.90
C ALA A 66 7.60 41.63 15.28
N HIS A 67 8.86 42.04 15.47
CA HIS A 67 9.94 41.20 15.99
C HIS A 67 10.29 39.98 15.13
N ALA A 68 9.79 39.87 13.90
CA ALA A 68 10.34 38.91 12.95
C ALA A 68 11.80 39.25 12.64
N TYR A 69 12.63 38.23 12.45
CA TYR A 69 14.04 38.36 12.07
C TYR A 69 14.25 37.80 10.67
N VAL A 70 14.55 38.67 9.70
CA VAL A 70 14.57 38.36 8.27
C VAL A 70 15.91 38.77 7.66
N THR A 71 16.66 37.82 7.09
CA THR A 71 18.01 38.04 6.52
C THR A 71 18.27 37.16 5.29
N GLY A 72 19.11 37.63 4.36
CA GLY A 72 19.46 36.90 3.13
C GLY A 72 18.68 37.36 1.89
N GLU A 73 18.41 36.43 0.98
CA GLU A 73 17.67 36.66 -0.27
C GLU A 73 16.25 36.12 -0.14
N ILE A 74 15.29 37.01 0.05
CA ILE A 74 13.92 36.66 0.43
C ILE A 74 12.92 37.18 -0.61
N GLU A 75 12.10 36.28 -1.14
CA GLU A 75 11.00 36.61 -2.05
C GLU A 75 9.67 36.15 -1.44
N LEU A 76 8.77 37.10 -1.20
CA LEU A 76 7.38 36.86 -0.80
C LEU A 76 6.47 37.18 -1.99
N GLY A 77 5.64 36.23 -2.38
CA GLY A 77 4.52 36.45 -3.30
C GLY A 77 3.47 37.41 -2.71
N ASP A 78 2.33 37.50 -3.38
CA ASP A 78 1.16 38.26 -2.93
C ASP A 78 0.48 37.54 -1.75
N ASP A 79 -0.18 38.27 -0.86
CA ASP A 79 -0.94 37.73 0.28
C ASP A 79 -0.14 36.79 1.23
N THR A 80 1.18 36.98 1.30
CA THR A 80 2.10 36.15 2.10
C THR A 80 2.51 36.84 3.40
N THR A 81 2.50 36.09 4.49
CA THR A 81 2.61 36.66 5.85
C THR A 81 3.72 36.00 6.66
N VAL A 82 4.55 36.84 7.30
CA VAL A 82 5.54 36.45 8.32
C VAL A 82 5.05 36.99 9.66
N ASN A 83 4.54 36.12 10.54
CA ASN A 83 3.95 36.53 11.83
C ASN A 83 5.02 36.79 12.92
N PRO A 84 4.62 37.36 14.06
CA PRO A 84 5.57 37.82 15.07
C PRO A 84 6.56 36.76 15.53
N TYR A 85 7.79 37.20 15.78
CA TYR A 85 8.90 36.36 16.25
C TYR A 85 9.34 35.23 15.31
N ALA A 86 8.85 35.19 14.07
CA ALA A 86 9.35 34.24 13.08
C ALA A 86 10.78 34.59 12.64
N VAL A 87 11.58 33.57 12.33
CA VAL A 87 12.97 33.69 11.85
C VAL A 87 13.03 33.17 10.43
N VAL A 88 13.40 34.01 9.47
CA VAL A 88 13.45 33.68 8.04
C VAL A 88 14.83 34.06 7.51
N ARG A 89 15.69 33.06 7.25
CA ARG A 89 17.12 33.29 7.00
C ARG A 89 17.66 32.47 5.83
N GLY A 90 18.39 33.13 4.93
CA GLY A 90 19.08 32.51 3.78
C GLY A 90 18.36 32.82 2.47
N ARG A 91 18.46 31.93 1.48
CA ARG A 91 17.76 32.07 0.19
C ARG A 91 16.40 31.38 0.24
N ILE A 92 15.32 32.15 0.30
CA ILE A 92 13.96 31.62 0.50
C ILE A 92 12.97 32.27 -0.48
N THR A 93 12.27 31.42 -1.23
CA THR A 93 11.17 31.83 -2.11
C THR A 93 9.85 31.30 -1.56
N LEU A 94 8.90 32.20 -1.34
CA LEU A 94 7.54 31.92 -0.89
C LEU A 94 6.57 32.35 -1.99
N GLY A 95 5.71 31.42 -2.42
CA GLY A 95 4.63 31.69 -3.36
C GLY A 95 3.56 32.63 -2.81
N ASP A 96 2.43 32.69 -3.49
CA ASP A 96 1.29 33.53 -3.12
C ASP A 96 0.48 32.87 -1.99
N GLY A 97 -0.05 33.67 -1.06
CA GLY A 97 -0.94 33.17 -0.01
C GLY A 97 -0.26 32.26 1.04
N VAL A 98 1.04 32.43 1.30
CA VAL A 98 1.75 31.62 2.30
C VAL A 98 1.58 32.21 3.71
N ARG A 99 1.18 31.39 4.68
CA ARG A 99 0.95 31.81 6.08
C ARG A 99 2.01 31.21 6.98
N ILE A 100 2.98 32.01 7.44
CA ILE A 100 3.99 31.57 8.41
C ILE A 100 3.54 31.94 9.81
N GLY A 101 3.27 30.95 10.65
CA GLY A 101 2.84 31.11 12.04
C GLY A 101 3.95 31.72 12.91
N ALA A 102 3.54 32.33 14.03
CA ALA A 102 4.46 32.97 14.97
C ALA A 102 5.53 31.99 15.47
N HIS A 103 6.72 32.49 15.77
CA HIS A 103 7.87 31.71 16.26
C HIS A 103 8.38 30.60 15.31
N SER A 104 7.93 30.56 14.06
CA SER A 104 8.45 29.58 13.10
C SER A 104 9.84 29.98 12.58
N SER A 105 10.69 29.00 12.25
CA SER A 105 12.04 29.22 11.75
C SER A 105 12.26 28.56 10.39
N LEU A 106 12.50 29.35 9.35
CA LEU A 106 12.92 28.87 8.03
C LEU A 106 14.42 29.17 7.89
N LEU A 107 15.24 28.12 7.88
CA LEU A 107 16.70 28.21 7.96
C LEU A 107 17.33 27.62 6.70
N ALA A 108 17.49 28.43 5.66
CA ALA A 108 18.04 28.07 4.35
C ALA A 108 19.59 28.10 4.32
N PHE A 109 20.21 27.63 5.41
CA PHE A 109 21.64 27.36 5.50
C PHE A 109 21.93 26.32 6.59
N ASN A 110 23.08 25.66 6.53
CA ASN A 110 23.60 24.76 7.56
C ASN A 110 25.11 24.96 7.75
N HIS A 111 25.63 24.48 8.88
CA HIS A 111 27.08 24.37 9.07
C HIS A 111 27.61 23.09 8.42
N GLY A 112 28.86 23.11 7.94
CA GLY A 112 29.57 21.89 7.59
C GLY A 112 29.68 20.95 8.80
N THR A 113 29.66 19.64 8.54
CA THR A 113 29.64 18.58 9.57
C THR A 113 30.79 17.59 9.43
N GLU A 114 31.86 17.94 8.71
CA GLU A 114 33.02 17.08 8.54
C GLU A 114 33.71 16.82 9.88
N PRO A 115 34.11 15.58 10.20
CA PRO A 115 34.64 15.24 11.52
C PRO A 115 36.08 15.71 11.76
N ASP A 116 36.77 16.19 10.72
CA ASP A 116 38.21 16.49 10.72
C ASP A 116 38.58 17.88 11.27
N ARG A 117 37.60 18.78 11.47
CA ARG A 117 37.82 20.13 11.99
C ARG A 117 36.61 20.67 12.79
N PRO A 118 36.80 21.63 13.71
CA PRO A 118 35.70 22.20 14.48
C PRO A 118 34.61 22.84 13.61
N ILE A 119 33.33 22.67 13.98
CA ILE A 119 32.16 23.18 13.22
C ILE A 119 32.29 24.68 12.86
N PHE A 120 32.80 25.52 13.77
CA PHE A 120 32.90 26.97 13.56
C PHE A 120 33.90 27.40 12.46
N THR A 121 34.81 26.51 12.06
CA THR A 121 35.75 26.77 10.95
C THR A 121 35.27 26.15 9.63
N GLN A 122 34.15 25.45 9.64
CA GLN A 122 33.62 24.80 8.45
C GLN A 122 32.77 25.77 7.62
N PRO A 123 32.84 25.67 6.28
CA PRO A 123 31.98 26.48 5.43
C PRO A 123 30.51 26.15 5.68
N HIS A 124 29.64 27.14 5.50
CA HIS A 124 28.20 26.90 5.49
C HIS A 124 27.76 26.31 4.15
N THR A 125 26.70 25.51 4.18
CA THR A 125 25.93 25.13 2.99
C THR A 125 24.65 25.97 2.93
N ALA A 126 24.19 26.29 1.73
CA ALA A 126 22.96 27.07 1.51
C ALA A 126 22.29 26.61 0.21
N ARG A 127 21.43 25.60 0.31
CA ARG A 127 20.67 25.05 -0.82
C ARG A 127 19.44 25.90 -1.12
N GLY A 128 18.86 26.54 -0.11
CA GLY A 128 17.65 27.36 -0.23
C GLY A 128 16.41 26.63 0.26
N ILE A 129 15.32 27.37 0.48
CA ILE A 129 13.98 26.82 0.77
C ILE A 129 13.00 27.36 -0.26
N THR A 130 12.18 26.48 -0.82
CA THR A 130 11.10 26.87 -1.75
C THR A 130 9.75 26.47 -1.16
N VAL A 131 8.80 27.39 -1.11
CA VAL A 131 7.43 27.15 -0.65
C VAL A 131 6.48 27.57 -1.76
N GLY A 132 5.65 26.64 -2.23
CA GLY A 132 4.62 26.91 -3.23
C GLY A 132 3.44 27.71 -2.67
N ASP A 133 2.47 28.00 -3.54
CA ASP A 133 1.32 28.84 -3.21
C ASP A 133 0.39 28.21 -2.15
N ASP A 134 -0.35 29.03 -1.41
CA ASP A 134 -1.40 28.65 -0.47
C ASP A 134 -0.94 27.64 0.60
N VAL A 135 0.29 27.78 1.09
CA VAL A 135 0.85 26.94 2.18
C VAL A 135 0.58 27.56 3.55
N TRP A 136 0.24 26.73 4.54
CA TRP A 136 0.20 27.13 5.95
C TRP A 136 1.30 26.45 6.74
N ILE A 137 2.22 27.24 7.31
CA ILE A 137 3.24 26.79 8.25
C ILE A 137 2.79 27.15 9.66
N GLY A 138 2.44 26.14 10.47
CA GLY A 138 1.97 26.32 11.84
C GLY A 138 3.03 26.91 12.76
N SER A 139 2.60 27.60 13.82
CA SER A 139 3.48 28.26 14.78
C SER A 139 4.53 27.31 15.38
N ASN A 140 5.73 27.84 15.67
CA ASN A 140 6.88 27.09 16.17
C ASN A 140 7.39 25.97 15.24
N ALA A 141 7.01 25.95 13.95
CA ALA A 141 7.58 24.98 13.01
C ALA A 141 8.99 25.40 12.56
N ILE A 142 9.85 24.43 12.24
CA ILE A 142 11.20 24.62 11.74
C ILE A 142 11.30 23.98 10.35
N VAL A 143 11.77 24.72 9.35
CA VAL A 143 12.06 24.22 7.99
C VAL A 143 13.54 24.34 7.73
N LEU A 144 14.19 23.22 7.41
CA LEU A 144 15.63 23.15 7.20
C LEU A 144 16.03 23.41 5.74
N ASP A 145 17.31 23.75 5.55
CA ASP A 145 17.91 24.03 4.26
C ASP A 145 17.71 22.91 3.23
N GLY A 146 17.40 23.31 1.99
CA GLY A 146 17.20 22.43 0.84
C GLY A 146 15.82 21.81 0.72
N VAL A 147 14.84 22.26 1.52
CA VAL A 147 13.48 21.74 1.49
C VAL A 147 12.61 22.51 0.49
N THR A 148 11.83 21.76 -0.29
CA THR A 148 10.70 22.24 -1.09
C THR A 148 9.39 21.84 -0.43
N ILE A 149 8.52 22.80 -0.13
CA ILE A 149 7.13 22.56 0.33
C ILE A 149 6.20 22.86 -0.83
N GLY A 150 5.57 21.82 -1.37
CA GLY A 150 4.63 21.92 -2.48
C GLY A 150 3.37 22.71 -2.11
N ALA A 151 2.76 23.31 -3.14
CA ALA A 151 1.59 24.18 -3.01
C ALA A 151 0.43 23.52 -2.25
N HIS A 152 -0.39 24.34 -1.61
CA HIS A 152 -1.55 23.94 -0.83
C HIS A 152 -1.25 23.06 0.39
N SER A 153 -0.01 22.93 0.84
CA SER A 153 0.34 22.09 1.98
C SER A 153 0.10 22.75 3.34
N ILE A 154 -0.04 21.95 4.39
CA ILE A 154 -0.11 22.39 5.79
C ILE A 154 1.02 21.73 6.56
N ILE A 155 1.86 22.53 7.21
CA ILE A 155 2.84 22.09 8.18
C ILE A 155 2.27 22.33 9.57
N GLY A 156 2.12 21.28 10.37
CA GLY A 156 1.61 21.36 11.73
C GLY A 156 2.51 22.19 12.64
N ALA A 157 1.92 22.79 13.67
CA ALA A 157 2.66 23.53 14.69
C ALA A 157 3.74 22.65 15.35
N GLY A 158 4.91 23.23 15.63
CA GLY A 158 6.04 22.52 16.27
C GLY A 158 6.75 21.48 15.38
N ALA A 159 6.40 21.36 14.09
CA ALA A 159 7.01 20.38 13.20
C ALA A 159 8.46 20.76 12.81
N VAL A 160 9.32 19.77 12.55
CA VAL A 160 10.69 19.97 12.03
C VAL A 160 10.79 19.33 10.64
N VAL A 161 10.67 20.14 9.60
CA VAL A 161 10.67 19.71 8.20
C VAL A 161 12.11 19.55 7.71
N THR A 162 12.48 18.29 7.45
CA THR A 162 13.85 17.88 7.08
C THR A 162 13.95 17.36 5.64
N ARG A 163 12.83 17.23 4.94
CA ARG A 163 12.70 16.70 3.57
C ARG A 163 11.54 17.39 2.87
N ASP A 164 11.53 17.29 1.54
CA ASP A 164 10.47 17.86 0.71
C ASP A 164 9.08 17.35 1.11
N VAL A 165 8.10 18.25 1.02
CA VAL A 165 6.70 17.97 1.29
C VAL A 165 5.94 18.10 -0.04
N PRO A 166 5.33 17.02 -0.56
CA PRO A 166 4.54 17.10 -1.80
C PRO A 166 3.39 18.10 -1.68
N GLU A 167 2.89 18.60 -2.81
CA GLU A 167 1.69 19.44 -2.84
C GLU A 167 0.49 18.79 -2.13
N TRP A 168 -0.44 19.63 -1.66
CA TRP A 168 -1.67 19.19 -1.00
C TRP A 168 -1.44 18.26 0.21
N THR A 169 -0.32 18.38 0.91
CA THR A 169 0.03 17.48 2.03
C THR A 169 -0.11 18.19 3.36
N VAL A 170 -0.75 17.54 4.33
CA VAL A 170 -0.69 17.91 5.74
C VAL A 170 0.43 17.09 6.38
N ALA A 171 1.49 17.73 6.86
CA ALA A 171 2.64 17.09 7.51
C ALA A 171 2.88 17.65 8.92
N ALA A 172 3.29 16.83 9.88
CA ALA A 172 3.65 17.28 11.23
C ALA A 172 4.66 16.36 11.92
N GLY A 173 5.20 16.80 13.07
CA GLY A 173 6.13 16.03 13.90
C GLY A 173 7.60 16.45 13.77
N ASN A 174 8.49 15.80 14.53
CA ASN A 174 9.93 16.03 14.52
C ASN A 174 10.67 14.67 14.40
N PRO A 175 11.22 14.30 13.22
CA PRO A 175 11.07 15.02 11.95
C PRO A 175 9.64 14.95 11.41
N ALA A 176 9.26 15.95 10.62
CA ALA A 176 7.92 16.06 10.03
C ALA A 176 7.67 14.90 9.07
N LYS A 177 6.48 14.29 9.19
CA LYS A 177 6.00 13.21 8.33
C LYS A 177 4.66 13.60 7.70
N PRO A 178 4.38 13.19 6.46
CA PRO A 178 3.06 13.35 5.87
C PRO A 178 2.03 12.60 6.72
N LEU A 179 0.93 13.27 7.06
CA LEU A 179 -0.18 12.72 7.84
C LEU A 179 -1.37 12.37 6.94
N ARG A 180 -1.74 13.28 6.04
CA ARG A 180 -2.89 13.13 5.11
C ARG A 180 -2.81 14.14 3.98
N SER A 181 -3.66 14.01 2.97
CA SER A 181 -3.87 15.10 2.00
C SER A 181 -4.74 16.23 2.60
N ARG A 182 -4.48 17.49 2.22
CA ARG A 182 -5.33 18.66 2.48
C ARG A 182 -6.53 18.70 1.53
N ARG A 183 -6.45 18.10 0.33
CA ARG A 183 -7.60 18.07 -0.58
C ARG A 183 -8.79 17.46 0.18
N PRO A 184 -9.93 18.15 0.23
CA PRO A 184 -11.13 17.53 0.77
C PRO A 184 -11.40 16.26 -0.04
N VAL A 185 -11.64 15.17 0.67
CA VAL A 185 -12.37 14.05 0.07
C VAL A 185 -13.77 14.60 -0.13
N ALA A 186 -14.09 15.05 -1.35
CA ALA A 186 -15.43 15.55 -1.63
C ALA A 186 -16.44 14.41 -1.39
N PRO A 187 -17.57 14.67 -0.72
CA PRO A 187 -18.74 13.83 -0.90
C PRO A 187 -19.12 13.92 -2.38
N SER A 188 -18.99 12.79 -3.10
CA SER A 188 -19.27 12.67 -4.53
C SER A 188 -20.62 13.30 -4.89
N THR A 189 -20.61 14.42 -5.64
CA THR A 189 -21.82 15.05 -6.19
C THR A 189 -21.57 15.72 -7.56
N ALA A 190 -22.01 15.01 -8.63
CA ALA A 190 -22.38 15.45 -10.01
C ALA A 190 -21.26 15.80 -11.04
N ALA A 191 -21.24 15.34 -12.32
CA ALA A 191 -22.16 14.55 -13.19
C ALA A 191 -21.39 13.97 -14.44
N PRO A 192 -22.00 13.30 -15.46
CA PRO A 192 -21.57 12.00 -16.00
C PRO A 192 -20.91 11.98 -17.39
N GLY A 193 -20.11 10.94 -17.62
CA GLY A 193 -19.68 10.42 -18.93
C GLY A 193 -18.41 9.58 -18.74
N ALA A 194 -18.43 8.25 -18.62
CA ALA A 194 -19.44 7.24 -18.87
C ALA A 194 -19.57 6.28 -17.67
N ALA A 195 -20.78 5.77 -17.46
CA ALA A 195 -21.18 4.75 -16.49
C ALA A 195 -20.88 5.04 -15.00
N SER A 196 -21.81 5.76 -14.37
CA SER A 196 -22.04 5.70 -12.93
C SER A 196 -22.49 4.28 -12.55
N SER A 197 -21.71 3.60 -11.71
CA SER A 197 -22.26 2.60 -10.78
C SER A 197 -22.46 3.30 -9.44
N VAL A 198 -23.72 3.36 -8.98
CA VAL A 198 -24.06 3.64 -7.59
C VAL A 198 -23.14 2.79 -6.70
N GLN A 199 -22.38 3.39 -5.77
CA GLN A 199 -21.80 2.62 -4.68
C GLN A 199 -22.95 2.15 -3.80
N VAL A 200 -23.46 0.97 -4.13
CA VAL A 200 -24.44 0.27 -3.31
C VAL A 200 -23.69 -0.13 -2.04
N PRO A 201 -24.10 0.32 -0.85
CA PRO A 201 -23.51 -0.23 0.38
C PRO A 201 -23.64 -1.75 0.30
N ALA A 202 -22.57 -2.48 0.65
CA ALA A 202 -22.57 -3.93 0.64
C ALA A 202 -23.51 -4.47 1.75
N THR A 203 -24.82 -4.37 1.52
CA THR A 203 -25.86 -4.90 2.39
C THR A 203 -25.98 -6.41 2.20
N PRO A 204 -26.55 -7.15 3.17
CA PRO A 204 -26.84 -8.57 3.01
C PRO A 204 -27.59 -8.91 1.70
N GLU A 205 -28.52 -8.05 1.28
CA GLU A 205 -29.30 -8.21 0.05
C GLU A 205 -28.41 -8.05 -1.19
N SER A 206 -27.51 -7.07 -1.21
CA SER A 206 -26.58 -6.88 -2.33
C SER A 206 -25.60 -8.06 -2.47
N LEU A 207 -25.13 -8.63 -1.35
CA LEU A 207 -24.25 -9.80 -1.35
C LEU A 207 -24.98 -11.05 -1.84
N ALA A 208 -26.23 -11.26 -1.40
CA ALA A 208 -27.07 -12.35 -1.89
C ALA A 208 -27.37 -12.20 -3.38
N ALA A 209 -27.70 -10.99 -3.84
CA ALA A 209 -27.96 -10.71 -5.25
C ALA A 209 -26.72 -10.93 -6.13
N PHE A 210 -25.55 -10.45 -5.69
CA PHE A 210 -24.28 -10.73 -6.34
C PHE A 210 -24.01 -12.23 -6.43
N ALA A 211 -24.13 -12.95 -5.32
CA ALA A 211 -23.86 -14.38 -5.29
C ALA A 211 -24.84 -15.18 -6.15
N ALA A 212 -26.12 -14.79 -6.21
CA ALA A 212 -27.09 -15.40 -7.10
C ALA A 212 -26.71 -15.19 -8.57
N ARG A 213 -26.38 -13.95 -8.96
CA ARG A 213 -25.92 -13.61 -10.32
C ARG A 213 -24.64 -14.36 -10.71
N ALA A 214 -23.66 -14.40 -9.81
CA ALA A 214 -22.40 -15.12 -10.05
C ALA A 214 -22.64 -16.62 -10.25
N ARG A 215 -23.53 -17.26 -9.48
CA ARG A 215 -23.89 -18.68 -9.68
C ARG A 215 -24.63 -18.92 -10.98
N GLU A 216 -25.60 -18.07 -11.33
CA GLU A 216 -26.36 -18.17 -12.57
C GLU A 216 -25.45 -18.12 -13.80
N GLN A 217 -24.40 -17.29 -13.76
CA GLN A 217 -23.49 -17.07 -14.88
C GLN A 217 -22.19 -17.88 -14.79
N ALA A 218 -22.00 -18.73 -13.78
CA ALA A 218 -20.73 -19.44 -13.59
C ALA A 218 -20.40 -20.35 -14.77
N ASP A 219 -21.39 -21.04 -15.33
CA ASP A 219 -21.20 -21.88 -16.52
C ASP A 219 -20.85 -21.05 -17.76
N ASP A 220 -21.41 -19.85 -17.93
CA ASP A 220 -21.04 -18.94 -19.03
C ASP A 220 -19.59 -18.50 -18.93
N VAL A 221 -19.12 -18.16 -17.71
CA VAL A 221 -17.72 -17.79 -17.46
C VAL A 221 -16.79 -18.94 -17.79
N LEU A 222 -17.10 -20.15 -17.32
CA LEU A 222 -16.30 -21.34 -17.56
C LEU A 222 -16.27 -21.72 -19.05
N ALA A 223 -17.43 -21.72 -19.72
CA ALA A 223 -17.55 -22.03 -21.15
C ALA A 223 -16.81 -21.01 -22.02
N ARG A 224 -16.89 -19.72 -21.69
CA ARG A 224 -16.11 -18.66 -22.38
C ARG A 224 -14.60 -18.92 -22.28
N CYS A 225 -14.15 -19.44 -21.15
CA CYS A 225 -12.74 -19.71 -20.87
C CYS A 225 -12.27 -21.10 -21.32
N TYR A 226 -13.11 -21.88 -22.01
CA TYR A 226 -12.76 -23.17 -22.58
C TYR A 226 -12.70 -23.07 -24.11
N ASP A 227 -11.55 -23.37 -24.72
CA ASP A 227 -11.35 -23.26 -26.17
C ASP A 227 -11.81 -24.51 -26.97
N GLY A 228 -12.38 -25.50 -26.28
CA GLY A 228 -12.78 -26.79 -26.83
C GLY A 228 -11.78 -27.91 -26.52
N GLU A 229 -10.55 -27.57 -26.13
CA GLU A 229 -9.53 -28.53 -25.72
C GLU A 229 -9.04 -28.25 -24.30
N ARG A 230 -8.87 -26.97 -23.94
CA ARG A 230 -8.27 -26.53 -22.67
C ARG A 230 -8.90 -25.27 -22.10
N PHE A 231 -8.70 -25.09 -20.79
CA PHE A 231 -9.01 -23.83 -20.13
C PHE A 231 -7.92 -22.79 -20.37
N VAL A 232 -8.33 -21.57 -20.69
CA VAL A 232 -7.48 -20.39 -20.85
C VAL A 232 -7.99 -19.30 -19.93
N ASP A 233 -7.08 -18.58 -19.26
CA ASP A 233 -7.47 -17.55 -18.29
C ASP A 233 -8.24 -16.40 -18.96
N ARG A 234 -7.65 -15.80 -19.99
CA ARG A 234 -8.22 -14.65 -20.72
C ARG A 234 -8.32 -14.99 -22.22
N PRO A 235 -9.49 -15.44 -22.68
CA PRO A 235 -9.71 -15.85 -24.06
C PRO A 235 -9.35 -14.77 -25.07
N GLY A 236 -8.73 -15.16 -26.19
CA GLY A 236 -8.40 -14.27 -27.31
C GLY A 236 -7.03 -13.59 -27.26
N LEU A 237 -6.26 -13.76 -26.19
CA LEU A 237 -4.94 -13.13 -26.02
C LEU A 237 -3.74 -14.01 -26.43
N GLY A 238 -3.97 -15.26 -26.83
CA GLY A 238 -2.89 -16.17 -27.23
C GLY A 238 -1.92 -16.51 -26.09
N LEU A 239 -2.41 -16.61 -24.86
CA LEU A 239 -1.61 -16.97 -23.70
C LEU A 239 -1.07 -18.40 -23.82
N GLU A 240 0.14 -18.62 -23.32
CA GLU A 240 0.77 -19.94 -23.31
C GLU A 240 -0.06 -20.94 -22.48
N PRO A 241 -0.12 -22.21 -22.89
CA PRO A 241 -0.92 -23.22 -22.21
C PRO A 241 -0.36 -23.51 -20.81
N ALA A 242 -1.22 -23.55 -19.80
CA ALA A 242 -0.80 -23.66 -18.40
C ALA A 242 -1.79 -24.44 -17.54
N ILE A 243 -1.30 -24.98 -16.42
CA ILE A 243 -2.09 -25.72 -15.43
C ILE A 243 -3.01 -24.80 -14.62
N ARG A 244 -2.62 -23.54 -14.43
CA ARG A 244 -3.35 -22.60 -13.55
C ARG A 244 -4.80 -22.36 -14.00
N PRO A 245 -5.10 -22.06 -15.28
CA PRO A 245 -6.49 -21.96 -15.75
C PRO A 245 -7.36 -23.17 -15.41
N TRP A 246 -6.82 -24.38 -15.47
CA TRP A 246 -7.55 -25.59 -15.08
C TRP A 246 -7.86 -25.60 -13.58
N CYS A 247 -6.89 -25.27 -12.74
CA CYS A 247 -7.08 -25.15 -11.30
C CYS A 247 -8.13 -24.09 -10.96
N ASP A 248 -8.02 -22.89 -11.53
CA ASP A 248 -8.94 -21.78 -11.29
C ASP A 248 -10.37 -22.16 -11.74
N ALA A 249 -10.53 -22.86 -12.86
CA ALA A 249 -11.83 -23.38 -13.33
C ALA A 249 -12.45 -24.40 -12.36
N ILE A 250 -11.64 -25.32 -11.81
CA ILE A 250 -12.08 -26.28 -10.80
C ILE A 250 -12.53 -25.55 -9.54
N GLU A 251 -11.77 -24.56 -9.08
CA GLU A 251 -12.09 -23.77 -7.89
C GLU A 251 -13.38 -22.97 -8.06
N ILE A 252 -13.58 -22.32 -9.21
CA ILE A 252 -14.81 -21.57 -9.52
C ILE A 252 -16.03 -22.50 -9.59
N ALA A 253 -15.91 -23.64 -10.27
CA ALA A 253 -16.98 -24.63 -10.39
C ALA A 253 -17.35 -25.23 -9.03
N ASP A 254 -16.36 -25.56 -8.21
CA ASP A 254 -16.58 -26.01 -6.83
C ASP A 254 -17.29 -24.92 -6.01
N LEU A 255 -16.77 -23.70 -6.04
CA LEU A 255 -17.23 -22.60 -5.18
C LEU A 255 -18.67 -22.20 -5.48
N LEU A 256 -19.01 -22.03 -6.76
CA LEU A 256 -20.31 -21.50 -7.20
C LEU A 256 -21.32 -22.59 -7.53
N LEU A 257 -20.87 -23.74 -8.05
CA LEU A 257 -21.75 -24.79 -8.58
C LEU A 257 -21.70 -26.10 -7.78
N GLN A 258 -20.72 -26.28 -6.89
CA GLN A 258 -20.54 -27.50 -6.08
C GLN A 258 -20.40 -28.77 -6.93
N ARG A 259 -19.74 -28.64 -8.08
CA ARG A 259 -19.47 -29.72 -9.04
C ARG A 259 -18.21 -29.40 -9.86
N THR A 260 -17.77 -30.34 -10.69
CA THR A 260 -16.70 -30.10 -11.66
C THR A 260 -17.18 -29.22 -12.83
N PRO A 261 -16.26 -28.59 -13.59
CA PRO A 261 -16.59 -27.94 -14.84
C PRO A 261 -17.30 -28.89 -15.82
N ASP A 262 -18.23 -28.35 -16.61
CA ASP A 262 -19.00 -29.13 -17.58
C ASP A 262 -18.12 -29.93 -18.55
N GLY A 263 -18.52 -31.16 -18.85
CA GLY A 263 -17.76 -32.06 -19.72
C GLY A 263 -16.55 -32.72 -19.06
N HIS A 264 -16.21 -32.39 -17.81
CA HIS A 264 -15.08 -32.96 -17.09
C HIS A 264 -15.53 -33.73 -15.85
N THR A 265 -15.05 -34.96 -15.69
CA THR A 265 -15.29 -35.77 -14.48
C THR A 265 -14.15 -35.58 -13.47
N SER A 266 -14.44 -35.77 -12.18
CA SER A 266 -13.40 -35.72 -11.14
C SER A 266 -12.27 -36.71 -11.42
N GLU A 267 -12.60 -37.94 -11.84
CA GLU A 267 -11.61 -38.97 -12.16
C GLU A 267 -10.65 -38.54 -13.30
N ASP A 268 -11.17 -37.86 -14.33
CA ASP A 268 -10.34 -37.36 -15.44
C ASP A 268 -9.42 -36.23 -15.01
N LEU A 269 -9.95 -35.25 -14.27
CA LEU A 269 -9.17 -34.12 -13.78
C LEU A 269 -8.10 -34.56 -12.79
N ILE A 270 -8.42 -35.48 -11.86
CA ILE A 270 -7.45 -36.07 -10.92
C ILE A 270 -6.31 -36.74 -11.70
N ARG A 271 -6.65 -37.59 -12.67
CA ARG A 271 -5.65 -38.30 -13.48
C ARG A 271 -4.71 -37.31 -14.19
N ARG A 272 -5.24 -36.25 -14.80
CA ARG A 272 -4.44 -35.25 -15.53
C ARG A 272 -3.58 -34.39 -14.59
N LEU A 273 -4.11 -33.97 -13.45
CA LEU A 273 -3.35 -33.21 -12.46
C LEU A 273 -2.21 -34.05 -11.87
N GLN A 274 -2.47 -35.32 -11.54
CA GLN A 274 -1.45 -36.23 -11.01
C GLN A 274 -0.43 -36.65 -12.08
N SER A 275 -0.79 -36.74 -13.35
CA SER A 275 0.16 -37.09 -14.42
C SER A 275 1.22 -36.01 -14.66
N ARG A 276 0.95 -34.77 -14.23
CA ARG A 276 1.90 -33.65 -14.25
C ARG A 276 2.90 -33.68 -13.11
N GLN A 277 2.69 -34.55 -12.12
CA GLN A 277 3.62 -34.71 -11.02
C GLN A 277 4.81 -35.56 -11.45
N ASP A 278 6.03 -35.05 -11.23
CA ASP A 278 7.23 -35.86 -11.40
C ASP A 278 7.35 -36.87 -10.24
N PRO A 279 7.45 -38.18 -10.49
CA PRO A 279 7.54 -39.19 -9.43
C PRO A 279 8.81 -39.08 -8.58
N GLY A 280 9.89 -38.50 -9.12
CA GLY A 280 11.17 -38.39 -8.43
C GLY A 280 11.20 -37.27 -7.39
N THR A 281 10.65 -36.10 -7.73
CA THR A 281 10.65 -34.88 -6.92
C THR A 281 9.30 -34.61 -6.25
N GLY A 282 8.21 -35.16 -6.78
CA GLY A 282 6.85 -34.82 -6.38
C GLY A 282 6.41 -33.42 -6.80
N LEU A 283 7.23 -32.67 -7.53
CA LEU A 283 6.88 -31.34 -8.03
C LEU A 283 5.94 -31.44 -9.25
N VAL A 284 5.16 -30.38 -9.45
CA VAL A 284 4.19 -30.29 -10.55
C VAL A 284 4.77 -29.42 -11.66
N ALA A 285 4.94 -30.00 -12.84
CA ALA A 285 5.55 -29.28 -13.95
C ALA A 285 4.63 -28.22 -14.55
N ALA A 286 5.25 -27.27 -15.25
CA ALA A 286 4.53 -26.34 -16.11
C ALA A 286 3.91 -27.07 -17.33
N GLY A 287 3.01 -26.37 -18.02
CA GLY A 287 2.29 -26.86 -19.18
C GLY A 287 0.81 -27.14 -18.89
N ASP A 288 0.11 -27.56 -19.93
CA ASP A 288 -1.35 -27.65 -19.97
C ASP A 288 -1.88 -29.07 -19.79
N LEU A 289 -3.04 -29.24 -19.15
CA LEU A 289 -3.60 -30.57 -18.86
C LEU A 289 -4.18 -31.30 -20.08
N ALA A 290 -4.27 -30.67 -21.25
CA ALA A 290 -4.62 -31.31 -22.51
C ALA A 290 -3.40 -31.90 -23.24
N SER A 291 -2.18 -31.48 -22.91
CA SER A 291 -0.95 -32.06 -23.49
C SER A 291 -0.58 -33.39 -22.79
N GLU A 292 0.01 -34.32 -23.55
CA GLU A 292 0.61 -35.56 -23.03
C GLU A 292 2.10 -35.41 -22.65
N ASP A 293 2.70 -34.25 -22.90
CA ASP A 293 4.12 -34.01 -22.65
C ASP A 293 4.43 -34.10 -21.16
N ARG A 294 5.45 -34.88 -20.83
CA ARG A 294 5.91 -35.08 -19.44
C ARG A 294 6.95 -34.02 -19.05
N PRO A 295 7.12 -33.76 -17.75
CA PRO A 295 8.07 -32.77 -17.24
C PRO A 295 9.50 -32.99 -17.77
N ASP A 296 10.25 -31.90 -18.02
CA ASP A 296 11.70 -31.93 -17.86
C ASP A 296 12.03 -31.73 -16.37
N PRO A 297 12.51 -32.76 -15.66
CA PRO A 297 12.73 -32.69 -14.22
C PRO A 297 13.93 -31.81 -13.82
N THR A 298 14.75 -31.36 -14.79
CA THR A 298 15.97 -30.60 -14.50
C THR A 298 15.73 -29.12 -14.16
N GLU A 299 14.51 -28.62 -14.36
CA GLU A 299 14.12 -27.22 -14.11
C GLU A 299 13.20 -27.05 -12.88
N LEU A 300 12.93 -28.12 -12.12
CA LEU A 300 11.96 -28.11 -11.02
C LEU A 300 12.63 -27.76 -9.67
N SER A 301 12.13 -26.72 -9.00
CA SER A 301 12.53 -26.33 -7.65
C SER A 301 11.30 -26.01 -6.78
N VAL A 302 11.37 -26.37 -5.49
CA VAL A 302 10.35 -25.98 -4.49
C VAL A 302 10.51 -24.49 -4.12
N LEU A 303 11.75 -24.00 -4.08
CA LEU A 303 12.07 -22.65 -3.61
C LEU A 303 12.05 -21.59 -4.73
N GLU A 304 12.20 -22.03 -5.98
CA GLU A 304 12.35 -21.14 -7.14
C GLU A 304 11.56 -21.66 -8.35
N GLY A 305 11.18 -20.75 -9.24
CA GLY A 305 10.54 -21.10 -10.52
C GLY A 305 9.03 -21.43 -10.42
N PRO A 306 8.39 -21.68 -11.56
CA PRO A 306 6.93 -21.82 -11.66
C PRO A 306 6.36 -23.07 -10.97
N ALA A 307 7.17 -24.13 -10.86
CA ALA A 307 6.79 -25.38 -10.19
C ALA A 307 6.37 -25.17 -8.72
N SER A 308 6.98 -24.19 -8.05
CA SER A 308 6.64 -23.81 -6.67
C SER A 308 5.17 -23.39 -6.51
N TYR A 309 4.63 -22.64 -7.49
CA TYR A 309 3.22 -22.23 -7.49
C TYR A 309 2.29 -23.35 -7.95
N HIS A 310 2.76 -24.28 -8.79
CA HIS A 310 1.91 -25.38 -9.25
C HIS A 310 1.60 -26.39 -8.14
N VAL A 311 2.53 -26.62 -7.19
CA VAL A 311 2.24 -27.42 -5.99
C VAL A 311 1.03 -26.87 -5.23
N LEU A 312 0.91 -25.54 -5.17
CA LEU A 312 -0.20 -24.85 -4.54
C LEU A 312 -1.50 -25.04 -5.32
N CYS A 313 -1.60 -24.56 -6.56
CA CYS A 313 -2.88 -24.59 -7.29
C CYS A 313 -3.34 -26.02 -7.62
N ALA A 314 -2.42 -26.92 -8.02
CA ALA A 314 -2.77 -28.31 -8.30
C ALA A 314 -3.15 -29.08 -7.04
N GLY A 315 -2.46 -28.84 -5.91
CA GLY A 315 -2.78 -29.50 -4.64
C GLY A 315 -4.17 -29.13 -4.14
N TYR A 316 -4.55 -27.85 -4.22
CA TYR A 316 -5.89 -27.41 -3.85
C TYR A 316 -6.96 -27.91 -4.83
N ALA A 317 -6.71 -27.86 -6.14
CA ALA A 317 -7.63 -28.45 -7.12
C ALA A 317 -7.86 -29.94 -6.87
N LEU A 318 -6.80 -30.73 -6.63
CA LEU A 318 -6.92 -32.15 -6.27
C LEU A 318 -7.77 -32.35 -5.01
N GLN A 319 -7.60 -31.51 -4.00
CA GLN A 319 -8.40 -31.60 -2.77
C GLN A 319 -9.89 -31.37 -3.03
N LEU A 320 -10.26 -30.38 -3.84
CA LEU A 320 -11.66 -30.13 -4.20
C LEU A 320 -12.28 -31.31 -4.97
N LEU A 321 -11.46 -32.00 -5.76
CA LEU A 321 -11.85 -33.21 -6.47
C LEU A 321 -11.89 -34.47 -5.58
N GLY A 322 -11.50 -34.36 -4.30
CA GLY A 322 -11.48 -35.47 -3.35
C GLY A 322 -10.22 -36.35 -3.42
N ALA A 323 -9.11 -35.82 -3.92
CA ALA A 323 -7.83 -36.52 -4.08
C ALA A 323 -6.64 -35.76 -3.46
N GLY A 324 -5.51 -36.46 -3.42
CA GLY A 324 -4.21 -35.92 -3.02
C GLY A 324 -3.16 -36.03 -4.12
N PHE A 325 -1.95 -35.53 -3.87
CA PHE A 325 -0.82 -35.82 -4.74
C PHE A 325 -0.51 -37.31 -4.78
N ALA A 326 -0.09 -37.82 -5.94
CA ALA A 326 0.25 -39.25 -6.11
C ALA A 326 1.59 -39.61 -5.44
N HIS A 327 2.51 -38.64 -5.38
CA HIS A 327 3.84 -38.76 -4.80
C HIS A 327 4.09 -37.63 -3.78
N PRO A 328 4.86 -37.88 -2.70
CA PRO A 328 5.27 -36.83 -1.78
C PRO A 328 6.11 -35.75 -2.47
N VAL A 329 5.86 -34.49 -2.14
CA VAL A 329 6.66 -33.36 -2.61
C VAL A 329 7.97 -33.33 -1.84
N ARG A 330 9.09 -33.66 -2.48
CA ARG A 330 10.39 -33.67 -1.83
C ARG A 330 10.85 -32.26 -1.54
N THR A 331 10.81 -31.88 -0.28
CA THR A 331 11.46 -30.66 0.20
C THR A 331 12.95 -30.97 0.37
N THR A 332 13.82 -30.25 -0.32
CA THR A 332 15.27 -30.36 -0.09
C THR A 332 15.57 -30.05 1.38
N THR A 333 16.50 -30.76 2.02
CA THR A 333 16.95 -30.39 3.36
C THR A 333 17.54 -28.98 3.31
N PHE A 334 17.02 -28.08 4.14
CA PHE A 334 17.46 -26.69 4.23
C PHE A 334 17.84 -26.35 5.67
N THR A 335 18.68 -25.33 5.82
CA THR A 335 19.10 -24.80 7.11
C THR A 335 18.50 -23.42 7.36
N SER A 336 18.56 -22.96 8.61
CA SER A 336 18.27 -21.56 8.98
C SER A 336 19.09 -20.53 8.18
N ALA A 337 20.28 -20.91 7.69
CA ALA A 337 21.10 -20.04 6.86
C ALA A 337 20.52 -19.90 5.44
N ASP A 338 19.95 -20.97 4.88
CA ASP A 338 19.35 -20.96 3.55
C ASP A 338 18.08 -20.08 3.53
N LEU A 339 17.24 -20.20 4.56
CA LEU A 339 16.09 -19.29 4.76
C LEU A 339 16.52 -17.82 4.87
N GLY A 340 17.66 -17.56 5.50
CA GLY A 340 18.24 -16.23 5.63
C GLY A 340 18.83 -15.64 4.34
N ARG A 341 19.11 -16.47 3.33
CA ARG A 341 19.63 -16.03 2.01
C ARG A 341 18.52 -15.64 1.04
N LEU A 342 17.26 -15.97 1.33
CA LEU A 342 16.13 -15.50 0.53
C LEU A 342 16.13 -13.96 0.46
N PRO A 343 15.60 -13.36 -0.63
CA PRO A 343 15.80 -11.94 -0.93
C PRO A 343 14.95 -10.96 -0.09
N TRP A 344 14.84 -11.16 1.22
CA TRP A 344 14.00 -10.40 2.16
C TRP A 344 14.15 -8.87 2.07
N ALA A 345 15.36 -8.36 1.82
CA ALA A 345 15.64 -6.93 1.83
C ALA A 345 15.33 -6.21 0.50
N ARG A 346 15.40 -6.94 -0.63
CA ARG A 346 15.25 -6.35 -1.98
C ARG A 346 14.02 -6.84 -2.74
N ASN A 347 13.52 -8.02 -2.39
CA ASN A 347 12.37 -8.67 -3.01
C ASN A 347 11.71 -9.61 -1.99
N ALA A 348 11.05 -9.00 -0.99
CA ALA A 348 10.36 -9.74 0.06
C ALA A 348 9.21 -10.61 -0.49
N TRP A 349 8.64 -10.25 -1.65
CA TRP A 349 7.62 -11.05 -2.32
C TRP A 349 8.15 -12.43 -2.73
N SER A 350 9.29 -12.49 -3.42
CA SER A 350 9.89 -13.76 -3.83
C SER A 350 10.30 -14.61 -2.62
N ALA A 351 10.78 -13.99 -1.56
CA ALA A 351 11.07 -14.70 -0.31
C ALA A 351 9.79 -15.31 0.30
N GLY A 352 8.70 -14.53 0.37
CA GLY A 352 7.41 -15.01 0.83
C GLY A 352 6.84 -16.15 -0.03
N ALA A 353 6.96 -16.05 -1.36
CA ALA A 353 6.52 -17.09 -2.29
C ALA A 353 7.29 -18.41 -2.11
N ALA A 354 8.59 -18.36 -1.85
CA ALA A 354 9.38 -19.56 -1.54
C ALA A 354 8.92 -20.22 -0.23
N ILE A 355 8.64 -19.43 0.81
CA ILE A 355 8.12 -19.95 2.09
C ILE A 355 6.73 -20.56 1.93
N ASP A 356 5.88 -19.94 1.13
CA ASP A 356 4.54 -20.41 0.82
C ASP A 356 4.54 -21.76 0.12
N ALA A 357 5.38 -21.93 -0.90
CA ALA A 357 5.56 -23.20 -1.59
C ALA A 357 6.08 -24.30 -0.66
N LEU A 358 7.07 -23.97 0.18
CA LEU A 358 7.65 -24.90 1.15
C LEU A 358 6.64 -25.33 2.22
N GLY A 359 5.90 -24.37 2.79
CA GLY A 359 4.85 -24.64 3.77
C GLY A 359 3.69 -25.45 3.18
N THR A 360 3.31 -25.16 1.94
CA THR A 360 2.31 -25.94 1.20
C THR A 360 2.79 -27.37 0.98
N ALA A 361 4.04 -27.59 0.57
CA ALA A 361 4.61 -28.93 0.39
C ALA A 361 4.54 -29.74 1.71
N PHE A 362 4.91 -29.14 2.84
CA PHE A 362 4.77 -29.79 4.15
C PHE A 362 3.31 -30.14 4.47
N ALA A 363 2.38 -29.20 4.25
CA ALA A 363 0.97 -29.43 4.52
C ALA A 363 0.40 -30.56 3.65
N ARG A 364 0.80 -30.63 2.38
CA ARG A 364 0.38 -31.68 1.45
C ARG A 364 0.98 -33.04 1.80
N ASN A 365 2.28 -33.11 2.12
CA ASN A 365 2.87 -34.39 2.52
C ASN A 365 2.24 -34.95 3.80
N LEU A 366 1.94 -34.07 4.76
CA LEU A 366 1.25 -34.47 5.98
C LEU A 366 -0.19 -34.90 5.71
N LEU A 367 -0.93 -34.18 4.85
CA LEU A 367 -2.32 -34.49 4.54
C LEU A 367 -2.47 -35.75 3.68
N ASP A 368 -1.75 -35.81 2.57
CA ASP A 368 -1.91 -36.80 1.50
C ASP A 368 -1.16 -38.10 1.83
N HIS A 369 0.03 -37.99 2.41
CA HIS A 369 0.95 -39.12 2.59
C HIS A 369 1.20 -39.48 4.06
N LYS A 370 0.64 -38.71 5.00
CA LYS A 370 0.85 -38.88 6.46
C LYS A 370 2.33 -38.82 6.86
N GLU A 371 3.15 -38.12 6.08
CA GLU A 371 4.56 -37.92 6.40
C GLU A 371 4.71 -36.94 7.55
N ASN A 372 5.50 -37.31 8.56
CA ASN A 372 5.84 -36.39 9.64
C ASN A 372 6.84 -35.35 9.12
N PRO A 373 6.51 -34.04 9.17
CA PRO A 373 7.38 -33.01 8.61
C PRO A 373 8.68 -32.79 9.41
N GLY A 374 8.80 -33.37 10.61
CA GLY A 374 10.06 -33.53 11.35
C GLY A 374 10.82 -32.23 11.66
N ASP A 375 12.14 -32.35 11.82
CA ASP A 375 13.03 -31.25 12.21
C ASP A 375 13.05 -30.08 11.18
N SER A 376 12.74 -30.35 9.91
CA SER A 376 12.74 -29.32 8.87
C SER A 376 11.59 -28.34 9.06
N PHE A 377 10.43 -28.81 9.50
CA PHE A 377 9.29 -27.94 9.79
C PHE A 377 9.48 -27.14 11.07
N LEU A 378 10.09 -27.73 12.11
CA LEU A 378 10.51 -26.99 13.30
C LEU A 378 11.55 -25.93 12.95
N THR A 379 12.50 -26.24 12.07
CA THR A 379 13.48 -25.27 11.56
C THR A 379 12.79 -24.09 10.86
N LEU A 380 11.85 -24.36 9.96
CA LEU A 380 11.08 -23.33 9.26
C LEU A 380 10.29 -22.45 10.23
N THR A 381 9.44 -23.05 11.05
CA THR A 381 8.52 -22.32 11.95
C THR A 381 9.27 -21.56 13.05
N GLY A 382 10.33 -22.17 13.62
CA GLY A 382 11.20 -21.52 14.59
C GLY A 382 11.96 -20.34 13.97
N TRP A 383 12.49 -20.50 12.75
CA TRP A 383 13.16 -19.41 12.04
C TRP A 383 12.22 -18.25 11.74
N LEU A 384 11.03 -18.53 11.19
CA LEU A 384 10.03 -17.50 10.86
C LEU A 384 9.68 -16.69 12.11
N THR A 385 9.30 -17.38 13.19
CA THR A 385 8.91 -16.74 14.45
C THR A 385 10.04 -15.89 15.03
N ALA A 386 11.28 -16.37 14.99
CA ALA A 386 12.44 -15.63 15.49
C ALA A 386 12.86 -14.44 14.60
N ARG A 387 12.42 -14.41 13.34
CA ARG A 387 12.83 -13.37 12.36
C ARG A 387 11.71 -12.39 11.98
N ALA A 388 10.51 -12.57 12.51
CA ALA A 388 9.47 -11.55 12.42
C ALA A 388 9.99 -10.25 13.05
N ASP A 389 9.88 -9.13 12.33
CA ASP A 389 10.32 -7.84 12.86
C ASP A 389 9.33 -7.34 13.93
N PRO A 390 9.75 -7.08 15.18
CA PRO A 390 8.85 -6.70 16.26
C PRO A 390 8.29 -5.28 16.13
N GLY A 391 8.83 -4.44 15.24
CA GLY A 391 8.33 -3.09 15.00
C GLY A 391 7.20 -3.04 13.97
N THR A 392 7.24 -3.94 13.00
CA THR A 392 6.33 -3.99 11.85
C THR A 392 5.41 -5.21 11.87
N GLY A 393 5.81 -6.28 12.54
CA GLY A 393 5.15 -7.59 12.52
C GLY A 393 5.37 -8.38 11.22
N LEU A 394 6.18 -7.89 10.29
CA LEU A 394 6.37 -8.45 8.95
C LEU A 394 7.81 -8.98 8.77
N TRP A 395 8.09 -9.58 7.60
CA TRP A 395 9.44 -9.98 7.18
C TRP A 395 9.89 -9.15 5.97
N GLY A 396 11.08 -8.58 6.06
CA GLY A 396 11.65 -7.71 5.02
C GLY A 396 11.73 -6.25 5.46
N GLN A 397 12.10 -5.38 4.52
CA GLN A 397 12.30 -3.96 4.77
C GLN A 397 11.55 -3.12 3.75
N ARG A 398 10.95 -2.01 4.20
CA ARG A 398 10.29 -1.03 3.33
C ARG A 398 11.30 -0.48 2.31
N HIS A 399 10.98 -0.55 1.03
CA HIS A 399 11.84 -0.01 -0.03
C HIS A 399 11.44 1.43 -0.39
N PRO A 400 12.37 2.30 -0.84
CA PRO A 400 12.03 3.64 -1.32
C PRO A 400 11.04 3.66 -2.50
N ASP A 401 11.18 2.73 -3.44
CA ASP A 401 10.45 2.76 -4.71
C ASP A 401 9.03 2.19 -4.59
N ASP A 402 8.90 0.97 -4.06
CA ASP A 402 7.61 0.27 -3.92
C ASP A 402 6.99 0.38 -2.51
N GLY A 403 7.65 1.11 -1.59
CA GLY A 403 7.16 1.33 -0.25
C GLY A 403 7.03 0.03 0.53
N TRP A 404 5.79 -0.31 0.91
CA TRP A 404 5.46 -1.53 1.66
C TRP A 404 4.97 -2.67 0.78
N LEU A 405 4.79 -2.45 -0.52
CA LEU A 405 4.13 -3.39 -1.43
C LEU A 405 4.79 -4.78 -1.36
N GLN A 406 6.06 -4.89 -1.72
CA GLN A 406 6.74 -6.19 -1.73
C GLN A 406 6.73 -6.90 -0.36
N VAL A 407 6.81 -6.14 0.73
CA VAL A 407 6.80 -6.66 2.10
C VAL A 407 5.41 -7.21 2.47
N VAL A 408 4.34 -6.49 2.15
CA VAL A 408 2.97 -6.91 2.45
C VAL A 408 2.55 -8.08 1.56
N ASN A 409 2.82 -8.02 0.25
CA ASN A 409 2.53 -9.13 -0.66
C ASN A 409 3.33 -10.39 -0.27
N GLY A 410 4.60 -10.23 0.13
CA GLY A 410 5.43 -11.33 0.65
C GLY A 410 4.92 -11.89 1.98
N PHE A 411 4.46 -11.02 2.89
CA PHE A 411 3.85 -11.41 4.15
C PHE A 411 2.58 -12.24 3.93
N TYR A 412 1.71 -11.83 3.01
CA TYR A 412 0.52 -12.60 2.64
C TYR A 412 0.89 -14.02 2.21
N ARG A 413 1.80 -14.16 1.23
CA ARG A 413 2.29 -15.46 0.73
C ARG A 413 2.80 -16.34 1.87
N LEU A 414 3.73 -15.79 2.65
CA LEU A 414 4.35 -16.46 3.78
C LEU A 414 3.30 -16.95 4.78
N THR A 415 2.42 -16.06 5.23
CA THR A 415 1.44 -16.38 6.27
C THR A 415 0.35 -17.31 5.78
N ARG A 416 -0.07 -17.20 4.51
CA ARG A 416 -0.97 -18.14 3.87
C ARG A 416 -0.41 -19.56 3.93
N GLY A 417 0.80 -19.79 3.42
CA GLY A 417 1.40 -21.12 3.34
C GLY A 417 1.95 -21.66 4.66
N THR A 418 1.97 -20.86 5.74
CA THR A 418 2.46 -21.29 7.05
C THR A 418 1.45 -21.02 8.17
N TYR A 419 1.38 -19.80 8.69
CA TYR A 419 0.56 -19.48 9.86
C TYR A 419 -0.92 -19.83 9.66
N ALA A 420 -1.56 -19.37 8.58
CA ALA A 420 -2.93 -19.72 8.24
C ALA A 420 -3.07 -21.22 7.88
N GLN A 421 -2.14 -21.76 7.08
CA GLN A 421 -2.11 -23.15 6.64
C GLN A 421 -2.22 -24.16 7.78
N PHE A 422 -1.50 -23.89 8.88
CA PHE A 422 -1.35 -24.76 10.04
C PHE A 422 -2.13 -24.30 11.28
N GLY A 423 -2.83 -23.16 11.20
CA GLY A 423 -3.58 -22.59 12.32
C GLY A 423 -2.70 -22.01 13.43
N LEU A 424 -1.51 -21.51 13.10
CA LEU A 424 -0.58 -20.91 14.06
C LEU A 424 -0.89 -19.41 14.28
N PRO A 425 -0.70 -18.88 15.50
CA PRO A 425 -0.86 -17.46 15.77
C PRO A 425 0.27 -16.64 15.15
N LEU A 426 -0.04 -15.39 14.79
CA LEU A 426 0.98 -14.45 14.30
C LEU A 426 1.86 -14.00 15.47
N PRO A 427 3.18 -13.82 15.29
CA PRO A 427 4.06 -13.38 16.39
C PRO A 427 3.71 -11.98 16.92
N TYR A 428 3.29 -11.08 16.04
CA TYR A 428 3.04 -9.66 16.35
C TYR A 428 1.77 -9.16 15.62
N PRO A 429 0.57 -9.58 16.07
CA PRO A 429 -0.67 -9.31 15.35
C PRO A 429 -1.03 -7.81 15.29
N GLU A 430 -0.79 -7.04 16.35
CA GLU A 430 -1.08 -5.59 16.36
C GLU A 430 -0.16 -4.81 15.43
N GLN A 431 1.13 -5.14 15.43
CA GLN A 431 2.11 -4.53 14.53
C GLN A 431 1.80 -4.89 13.08
N THR A 432 1.41 -6.14 12.82
CA THR A 432 0.91 -6.57 11.50
C THR A 432 -0.23 -5.67 11.03
N VAL A 433 -1.28 -5.51 11.86
CA VAL A 433 -2.42 -4.64 11.53
C VAL A 433 -1.96 -3.21 11.23
N LYS A 434 -1.10 -2.65 12.08
CA LYS A 434 -0.57 -1.29 11.88
C LYS A 434 0.15 -1.13 10.54
N SER A 435 1.04 -2.06 10.19
CA SER A 435 1.83 -2.00 8.96
C SER A 435 0.97 -2.23 7.72
N VAL A 436 0.04 -3.17 7.78
CA VAL A 436 -0.88 -3.49 6.69
C VAL A 436 -1.86 -2.35 6.44
N LEU A 437 -2.43 -1.74 7.48
CA LEU A 437 -3.29 -0.56 7.33
C LEU A 437 -2.53 0.68 6.83
N LEU A 438 -1.26 0.82 7.19
CA LEU A 438 -0.41 1.87 6.62
C LEU A 438 -0.19 1.65 5.11
N HIS A 439 0.05 0.41 4.69
CA HIS A 439 0.15 0.07 3.27
C HIS A 439 -1.16 0.28 2.53
N ALA A 440 -2.30 -0.06 3.14
CA ALA A 440 -3.65 0.12 2.59
C ALA A 440 -3.99 1.59 2.23
N GLN A 441 -3.21 2.55 2.72
CA GLN A 441 -3.33 3.98 2.39
C GLN A 441 -2.51 4.40 1.15
N ASP A 442 -1.68 3.52 0.59
CA ASP A 442 -0.87 3.81 -0.60
C ASP A 442 -1.73 3.82 -1.86
N ARG A 443 -2.07 5.02 -2.33
CA ARG A 443 -2.90 5.20 -3.54
C ARG A 443 -2.32 4.53 -4.78
N ARG A 444 -0.99 4.32 -4.85
CA ARG A 444 -0.36 3.64 -6.00
C ARG A 444 -0.76 2.17 -6.09
N ALA A 445 -1.09 1.54 -4.96
CA ALA A 445 -1.46 0.13 -4.88
C ALA A 445 -2.99 -0.11 -4.92
N PHE A 446 -3.79 0.93 -4.66
CA PHE A 446 -5.26 0.82 -4.51
C PHE A 446 -6.06 1.79 -5.38
N THR A 447 -5.45 2.39 -6.41
CA THR A 447 -6.17 3.19 -7.42
C THR A 447 -5.62 2.95 -8.83
N GLY A 448 -6.46 3.15 -9.85
CA GLY A 448 -6.07 3.00 -11.26
C GLY A 448 -5.46 1.63 -11.54
N SER A 449 -4.39 1.59 -12.35
CA SER A 449 -3.71 0.35 -12.71
C SER A 449 -3.10 -0.42 -11.53
N GLY A 450 -2.96 0.21 -10.37
CA GLY A 450 -2.51 -0.47 -9.15
C GLY A 450 -3.61 -1.31 -8.49
N TYR A 451 -4.88 -1.01 -8.74
CA TYR A 451 -6.00 -1.72 -8.14
C TYR A 451 -6.19 -3.09 -8.80
N ASN A 452 -5.79 -4.15 -8.09
CA ASN A 452 -5.90 -5.53 -8.56
C ASN A 452 -6.22 -6.48 -7.41
N ALA A 453 -6.67 -7.70 -7.78
CA ALA A 453 -7.10 -8.71 -6.82
C ALA A 453 -6.01 -9.06 -5.79
N CYS A 454 -4.75 -9.12 -6.23
CA CYS A 454 -3.61 -9.45 -5.36
C CYS A 454 -3.43 -8.39 -4.27
N ASN A 455 -3.39 -7.10 -4.62
CA ASN A 455 -3.15 -6.04 -3.65
C ASN A 455 -4.25 -5.96 -2.58
N VAL A 456 -5.51 -6.14 -2.96
CA VAL A 456 -6.63 -6.16 -1.99
C VAL A 456 -6.56 -7.41 -1.11
N LEU A 457 -6.28 -8.57 -1.71
CA LEU A 457 -6.13 -9.83 -0.97
C LEU A 457 -5.00 -9.77 0.06
N ASP A 458 -3.87 -9.19 -0.33
CA ASP A 458 -2.66 -9.07 0.46
C ASP A 458 -2.83 -8.11 1.65
N VAL A 459 -3.91 -7.33 1.69
CA VAL A 459 -4.33 -6.54 2.84
C VAL A 459 -5.41 -7.25 3.65
N ILE A 460 -6.51 -7.69 3.02
CA ILE A 460 -7.65 -8.23 3.77
C ILE A 460 -7.29 -9.53 4.49
N HIS A 461 -6.49 -10.41 3.88
CA HIS A 461 -6.14 -11.67 4.52
C HIS A 461 -5.30 -11.47 5.79
N PRO A 462 -4.21 -10.66 5.80
CA PRO A 462 -3.51 -10.30 7.03
C PRO A 462 -4.40 -9.65 8.11
N LEU A 463 -5.28 -8.72 7.74
CA LEU A 463 -6.20 -8.09 8.69
C LEU A 463 -7.17 -9.11 9.29
N TRP A 464 -7.68 -10.02 8.45
CA TRP A 464 -8.55 -11.10 8.86
C TRP A 464 -7.84 -12.08 9.80
N LEU A 465 -6.62 -12.51 9.46
CA LEU A 465 -5.82 -13.44 10.27
C LEU A 465 -5.41 -12.83 11.62
N ALA A 466 -4.95 -11.57 11.63
CA ALA A 466 -4.61 -10.86 12.85
C ALA A 466 -5.86 -10.52 13.69
N GLY A 467 -7.00 -10.24 13.05
CA GLY A 467 -8.27 -9.96 13.70
C GLY A 467 -8.80 -11.11 14.55
N LYS A 468 -8.36 -12.35 14.31
CA LYS A 468 -8.63 -13.50 15.19
C LYS A 468 -7.93 -13.42 16.55
N GLN A 469 -6.92 -12.55 16.67
CA GLN A 469 -6.01 -12.46 17.83
C GLN A 469 -6.06 -11.10 18.52
N THR A 470 -6.47 -10.04 17.82
CA THR A 470 -6.55 -8.67 18.37
C THR A 470 -7.73 -7.87 17.83
N GLU A 471 -8.14 -6.88 18.62
CA GLU A 471 -9.14 -5.85 18.27
C GLU A 471 -8.48 -4.55 17.75
N TYR A 472 -7.14 -4.43 17.82
CA TYR A 472 -6.41 -3.25 17.37
C TYR A 472 -6.71 -2.93 15.90
N GLY A 473 -6.93 -1.65 15.57
CA GLY A 473 -7.16 -1.18 14.20
C GLY A 473 -8.46 -1.67 13.55
N ARG A 474 -9.36 -2.31 14.30
CA ARG A 474 -10.59 -2.92 13.75
C ARG A 474 -11.53 -1.91 13.11
N ALA A 475 -11.65 -0.70 13.66
CA ALA A 475 -12.53 0.32 13.09
C ALA A 475 -12.04 0.75 11.70
N GLU A 476 -10.74 1.03 11.58
CA GLU A 476 -10.08 1.39 10.34
C GLU A 476 -10.12 0.26 9.32
N GLY A 477 -9.82 -0.97 9.75
CA GLY A 477 -9.91 -2.15 8.90
C GLY A 477 -11.32 -2.38 8.38
N ARG A 478 -12.36 -2.23 9.23
CA ARG A 478 -13.76 -2.42 8.82
C ARG A 478 -14.17 -1.37 7.79
N ARG A 479 -13.79 -0.11 7.99
CA ARG A 479 -14.06 0.94 7.02
C ARG A 479 -13.38 0.65 5.68
N TRP A 480 -12.09 0.30 5.70
CA TRP A 480 -11.38 -0.08 4.49
C TRP A 480 -12.05 -1.27 3.78
N ALA A 481 -12.42 -2.32 4.53
CA ALA A 481 -13.09 -3.49 3.97
C ALA A 481 -14.47 -3.18 3.38
N GLN A 482 -15.24 -2.27 3.99
CA GLN A 482 -16.52 -1.79 3.46
C GLN A 482 -16.34 -1.07 2.12
N ASP A 483 -15.36 -0.17 2.04
CA ASP A 483 -15.07 0.59 0.82
C ASP A 483 -14.66 -0.35 -0.32
N GLN A 484 -13.76 -1.32 -0.03
CA GLN A 484 -13.34 -2.33 -1.01
C GLN A 484 -14.50 -3.21 -1.46
N LEU A 485 -15.29 -3.73 -0.52
CA LEU A 485 -16.40 -4.64 -0.85
C LEU A 485 -17.45 -3.96 -1.73
N ALA A 486 -17.81 -2.71 -1.41
CA ALA A 486 -18.75 -1.93 -2.22
C ALA A 486 -18.24 -1.69 -3.64
N GLU A 487 -16.93 -1.44 -3.81
CA GLU A 487 -16.32 -1.27 -5.13
C GLU A 487 -16.32 -2.58 -5.93
N ILE A 488 -15.81 -3.67 -5.35
CA ILE A 488 -15.58 -4.94 -6.07
C ILE A 488 -16.89 -5.53 -6.59
N LEU A 489 -17.99 -5.47 -5.81
CA LEU A 489 -19.29 -6.01 -6.24
C LEU A 489 -19.80 -5.38 -7.55
N THR A 490 -19.37 -4.17 -7.88
CA THR A 490 -19.72 -3.50 -9.14
C THR A 490 -18.87 -3.92 -10.34
N ARG A 491 -17.75 -4.62 -10.12
CA ARG A 491 -16.76 -4.96 -11.15
C ARG A 491 -17.03 -6.30 -11.85
N TRP A 492 -18.11 -7.00 -11.49
CA TRP A 492 -18.52 -8.23 -12.17
C TRP A 492 -19.01 -7.95 -13.59
N THR A 493 -18.44 -8.65 -14.57
CA THR A 493 -18.83 -8.57 -15.98
C THR A 493 -19.73 -9.75 -16.33
N ASP A 494 -20.94 -9.48 -16.81
CA ASP A 494 -21.93 -10.52 -17.14
C ASP A 494 -21.36 -11.56 -18.12
N GLY A 495 -21.47 -12.84 -17.73
CA GLY A 495 -20.99 -13.98 -18.53
C GLY A 495 -19.46 -14.06 -18.69
N ALA A 496 -18.70 -13.14 -18.09
CA ALA A 496 -17.24 -13.09 -18.22
C ALA A 496 -16.48 -13.08 -16.88
N GLY A 497 -17.17 -12.82 -15.76
CA GLY A 497 -16.58 -12.85 -14.42
C GLY A 497 -15.82 -11.57 -14.10
N PHE A 498 -14.67 -11.70 -13.43
CA PHE A 498 -13.84 -10.56 -13.05
C PHE A 498 -12.52 -10.47 -13.83
N ALA A 499 -12.11 -9.24 -14.12
CA ALA A 499 -10.73 -8.92 -14.50
C ALA A 499 -9.81 -8.96 -13.27
N PHE A 500 -8.56 -9.39 -13.46
CA PHE A 500 -7.57 -9.41 -12.38
C PHE A 500 -7.24 -7.99 -11.89
N ALA A 501 -7.09 -7.05 -12.82
CA ALA A 501 -6.84 -5.63 -12.57
C ALA A 501 -7.78 -4.77 -13.46
N PRO A 502 -9.01 -4.47 -13.01
CA PRO A 502 -10.05 -3.90 -13.87
C PRO A 502 -9.70 -2.55 -14.49
N ASP A 503 -8.84 -1.77 -13.84
CA ASP A 503 -8.43 -0.44 -14.28
C ASP A 503 -7.01 -0.43 -14.90
N ALA A 504 -6.45 -1.60 -15.22
CA ALA A 504 -5.16 -1.70 -15.88
C ALA A 504 -5.22 -1.27 -17.35
N ALA A 505 -4.10 -0.76 -17.87
CA ALA A 505 -3.97 -0.38 -19.28
C ALA A 505 -3.53 -1.56 -20.17
N ASP A 506 -3.28 -2.73 -19.57
CA ASP A 506 -2.81 -3.94 -20.23
C ASP A 506 -3.89 -5.03 -20.25
N ASP A 507 -3.48 -6.24 -20.58
CA ASP A 507 -4.35 -7.39 -20.68
C ASP A 507 -4.96 -7.85 -19.34
N GLN A 508 -4.50 -7.33 -18.20
CA GLN A 508 -5.05 -7.68 -16.88
C GLN A 508 -6.42 -7.04 -16.62
N SER A 509 -6.82 -6.08 -17.47
CA SER A 509 -8.17 -5.50 -17.51
C SER A 509 -9.22 -6.42 -18.15
N VAL A 510 -8.79 -7.50 -18.80
CA VAL A 510 -9.68 -8.48 -19.44
C VAL A 510 -10.19 -9.49 -18.39
N PRO A 511 -11.50 -9.70 -18.27
CA PRO A 511 -12.06 -10.74 -17.39
C PRO A 511 -11.59 -12.14 -17.74
N GLY A 512 -11.25 -12.90 -16.70
CA GLY A 512 -10.69 -14.24 -16.80
C GLY A 512 -10.84 -15.09 -15.54
N LEU A 513 -10.36 -16.32 -15.61
CA LEU A 513 -10.44 -17.30 -14.52
C LEU A 513 -9.65 -16.86 -13.28
N GLN A 514 -8.42 -16.39 -13.46
CA GLN A 514 -7.56 -15.92 -12.36
C GLN A 514 -8.21 -14.74 -11.62
N GLY A 515 -8.73 -13.75 -12.35
CA GLY A 515 -9.43 -12.63 -11.74
C GLY A 515 -10.68 -13.09 -10.98
N THR A 516 -11.46 -13.98 -11.60
CA THR A 516 -12.71 -14.48 -11.03
C THR A 516 -12.51 -15.28 -9.75
N GLU A 517 -11.60 -16.25 -9.74
CA GLU A 517 -11.26 -17.05 -8.55
C GLU A 517 -10.81 -16.13 -7.39
N MET A 518 -9.84 -15.25 -7.66
CA MET A 518 -9.25 -14.40 -6.62
C MET A 518 -10.26 -13.41 -6.05
N TRP A 519 -11.04 -12.72 -6.88
CA TRP A 519 -12.02 -11.74 -6.39
C TRP A 519 -13.16 -12.41 -5.62
N LEU A 520 -13.60 -13.61 -5.99
CA LEU A 520 -14.61 -14.34 -5.21
C LEU A 520 -14.10 -14.68 -3.80
N ALA A 521 -12.82 -15.04 -3.67
CA ALA A 521 -12.18 -15.24 -2.38
C ALA A 521 -12.02 -13.94 -1.58
N VAL A 522 -11.59 -12.85 -2.23
CA VAL A 522 -11.47 -11.52 -1.62
C VAL A 522 -12.82 -11.03 -1.09
N ILE A 523 -13.89 -11.13 -1.88
CA ILE A 523 -15.25 -10.76 -1.48
C ILE A 523 -15.66 -11.51 -0.22
N TRP A 524 -15.37 -12.81 -0.17
CA TRP A 524 -15.68 -13.62 1.00
C TRP A 524 -14.91 -13.16 2.24
N LEU A 525 -13.59 -12.95 2.12
CA LEU A 525 -12.74 -12.50 3.24
C LEU A 525 -13.15 -11.12 3.75
N LEU A 526 -13.47 -10.19 2.85
CA LEU A 526 -14.01 -8.87 3.20
C LEU A 526 -15.34 -8.99 3.94
N ALA A 527 -16.28 -9.77 3.41
CA ALA A 527 -17.58 -9.96 4.01
C ALA A 527 -17.49 -10.66 5.37
N ASP A 528 -16.59 -11.65 5.54
CA ASP A 528 -16.39 -12.38 6.80
C ASP A 528 -15.75 -11.48 7.86
N TYR A 529 -14.73 -10.69 7.49
CA TYR A 529 -14.14 -9.67 8.36
C TYR A 529 -15.17 -8.64 8.85
N LEU A 530 -16.18 -8.34 8.03
CA LEU A 530 -17.29 -7.45 8.39
C LEU A 530 -18.40 -8.13 9.21
N GLY A 531 -18.41 -9.47 9.29
CA GLY A 531 -19.47 -10.26 9.93
C GLY A 531 -20.71 -10.47 9.05
N THR A 532 -20.54 -10.44 7.73
CA THR A 532 -21.62 -10.37 6.73
C THR A 532 -21.48 -11.40 5.60
N ALA A 533 -20.64 -12.43 5.74
CA ALA A 533 -20.41 -13.42 4.67
C ALA A 533 -21.59 -14.39 4.42
N ALA A 534 -22.47 -14.61 5.40
CA ALA A 534 -23.54 -15.61 5.29
C ALA A 534 -24.42 -15.51 4.01
N PRO A 535 -24.85 -14.32 3.56
CA PRO A 535 -25.65 -14.17 2.35
C PRO A 535 -24.94 -14.57 1.04
N LEU A 536 -23.60 -14.62 1.03
CA LEU A 536 -22.86 -15.12 -0.13
C LEU A 536 -23.18 -16.58 -0.41
N GLY A 537 -23.48 -17.39 0.62
CA GLY A 537 -23.83 -18.80 0.48
C GLY A 537 -22.74 -19.66 -0.17
N TYR A 538 -21.48 -19.18 -0.17
CA TYR A 538 -20.30 -19.94 -0.56
C TYR A 538 -19.17 -19.63 0.43
N ARG A 539 -18.14 -20.48 0.49
CA ARG A 539 -16.93 -20.28 1.29
C ARG A 539 -15.74 -20.82 0.50
N PRO A 540 -14.67 -20.05 0.28
CA PRO A 540 -13.49 -20.51 -0.45
C PRO A 540 -12.86 -21.75 0.21
N ARG A 541 -12.52 -22.75 -0.61
CA ARG A 541 -11.88 -24.00 -0.16
C ARG A 541 -10.56 -24.31 -0.87
N GLY A 542 -10.26 -23.61 -1.95
CA GLY A 542 -9.03 -23.77 -2.72
C GLY A 542 -7.88 -22.89 -2.22
N VAL A 543 -7.15 -22.24 -3.13
CA VAL A 543 -5.88 -21.56 -2.84
C VAL A 543 -6.02 -20.50 -1.74
N HIS A 544 -7.13 -19.78 -1.72
CA HIS A 544 -7.38 -18.65 -0.82
C HIS A 544 -8.34 -18.99 0.34
N ARG A 545 -8.39 -20.27 0.73
CA ARG A 545 -9.24 -20.74 1.84
C ARG A 545 -8.94 -20.05 3.18
N PRO A 546 -9.97 -19.81 4.03
CA PRO A 546 -9.78 -19.28 5.38
C PRO A 546 -9.32 -20.35 6.38
N ASP A 547 -9.80 -21.58 6.24
CA ASP A 547 -9.59 -22.61 7.25
C ASP A 547 -8.20 -23.24 7.12
N PRO A 548 -7.52 -23.59 8.24
CA PRO A 548 -6.29 -24.37 8.16
C PRO A 548 -6.49 -25.65 7.36
N LEU A 549 -5.50 -26.04 6.57
CA LEU A 549 -5.52 -27.33 5.87
C LEU A 549 -5.16 -28.46 6.82
N VAL A 550 -4.16 -28.21 7.68
CA VAL A 550 -3.72 -29.17 8.70
C VAL A 550 -3.58 -28.43 10.03
N PRO A 551 -4.63 -28.37 10.86
CA PRO A 551 -4.52 -27.75 12.17
C PRO A 551 -3.56 -28.58 13.03
N LEU A 552 -2.48 -27.95 13.49
CA LEU A 552 -1.55 -28.62 14.42
C LEU A 552 -2.12 -28.55 15.85
N PRO A 553 -2.13 -29.66 16.61
CA PRO A 553 -2.49 -29.62 18.02
C PRO A 553 -1.51 -28.72 18.79
N GLY A 554 -2.03 -27.84 19.65
CA GLY A 554 -1.22 -26.91 20.45
C GLY A 554 -0.19 -27.58 21.37
N ASP A 555 -0.33 -28.87 21.65
CA ASP A 555 0.49 -29.60 22.63
C ASP A 555 1.81 -30.16 22.07
N HIS A 556 2.06 -30.11 20.75
CA HIS A 556 3.29 -30.67 20.13
C HIS A 556 4.38 -29.64 19.81
N LEU A 557 4.14 -28.35 20.03
CA LEU A 557 5.14 -27.29 19.78
C LEU A 557 5.93 -26.87 21.03
N LEU A 558 5.67 -27.49 22.19
CA LEU A 558 6.31 -27.18 23.48
C LEU A 558 6.97 -28.38 24.17
N ALA A 559 7.12 -29.52 23.49
CA ALA A 559 7.77 -30.72 24.04
C ALA A 559 9.21 -30.88 23.55
#